data_AF-A0A8T4CHT4-F1
#
_entry.id   AF-A0A8T4CHT4-F1
#
_cell.length_a   1.000
_cell.length_b   1.000
_cell.length_c   1.000
_cell.angle_alpha   90.00
_cell.angle_beta   90.00
_cell.angle_gamma   90.00
#
_symmetry.space_group_name_H-M   'P 1'
#
loop_
_entity.id
_entity.type
_entity.pdbx_description
1 polymer ?
#
loop_
_entity_poly.entity_id
_entity_poly.type
_entity_poly.pdbx_seq_one_letter_code
_entity_poly.pdbx_strand_id
1 'polypeptide(L)'
;MLAFAYRLGLGQLIMQSRTGHGLSMLLLDEPTESLGREDGSIDRLAEAIGRFKAIEQIIAVTHSEAFAEKAEHVIILEKEAGISKISLEK
;
A
#
# COMPACT_ATOMS: atom_id res chain seq x y z
N MET A 1 9.27 -8.31 -5.49
CA MET A 1 8.80 -7.27 -6.45
C MET A 1 8.01 -7.80 -7.66
N LEU A 2 8.45 -8.86 -8.36
CA LEU A 2 7.77 -9.33 -9.59
C LEU A 2 6.26 -9.60 -9.40
N ALA A 3 5.89 -10.29 -8.31
CA ALA A 3 4.50 -10.62 -8.03
C ALA A 3 3.62 -9.38 -7.78
N PHE A 4 4.19 -8.29 -7.27
CA PHE A 4 3.48 -7.03 -7.07
C PHE A 4 3.24 -6.32 -8.41
N ALA A 5 4.29 -6.18 -9.23
CA ALA A 5 4.17 -5.59 -10.57
C ALA A 5 3.19 -6.37 -11.47
N TYR A 6 3.18 -7.70 -11.37
CA TYR A 6 2.23 -8.54 -12.09
C TYR A 6 0.78 -8.28 -11.69
N ARG A 7 0.49 -8.25 -10.38
CA ARG A 7 -0.87 -7.95 -9.87
C ARG A 7 -1.33 -6.56 -10.26
N LEU A 8 -0.45 -5.57 -10.18
CA LEU A 8 -0.73 -4.21 -10.65
C LEU A 8 -1.06 -4.17 -12.14
N GLY A 9 -0.22 -4.79 -12.98
CA GLY A 9 -0.43 -4.83 -14.43
C GLY A 9 -1.76 -5.51 -14.79
N LEU A 10 -2.07 -6.64 -14.16
CA LEU A 10 -3.36 -7.31 -14.35
C LEU A 10 -4.54 -6.44 -13.90
N GLY A 11 -4.44 -5.81 -12.73
CA GLY A 11 -5.49 -4.92 -12.23
C GLY A 11 -5.77 -3.77 -13.18
N GLN A 12 -4.71 -3.17 -13.73
CA GLN A 12 -4.80 -2.07 -14.69
C GLN A 12 -5.47 -2.50 -16.01
N LEU A 13 -5.13 -3.69 -16.52
CA LEU A 13 -5.74 -4.25 -17.74
C LEU A 13 -7.21 -4.61 -17.53
N ILE A 14 -7.55 -5.25 -16.41
CA ILE A 14 -8.93 -5.63 -16.08
C ILE A 14 -9.80 -4.39 -15.91
N MET A 15 -9.33 -3.38 -15.18
CA MET A 15 -10.06 -2.12 -15.01
C MET A 15 -10.30 -1.44 -16.35
N GLN A 16 -9.25 -1.26 -17.17
CA GLN A 16 -9.41 -0.63 -18.48
C GLN A 16 -10.38 -1.40 -19.38
N SER A 17 -10.31 -2.73 -19.40
CA SER A 17 -11.22 -3.53 -20.21
C SER A 17 -12.68 -3.44 -19.76
N ARG A 18 -12.95 -3.23 -18.46
CA ARG A 18 -14.31 -3.26 -17.91
C ARG A 18 -14.95 -1.89 -17.78
N THR A 19 -14.17 -0.87 -17.48
CA THR A 19 -14.67 0.46 -17.15
C THR A 19 -14.20 1.52 -18.15
N GLY A 20 -13.24 1.22 -19.01
CA GLY A 20 -12.59 2.20 -19.89
C GLY A 20 -11.60 3.12 -19.15
N HIS A 21 -11.44 2.94 -17.83
CA HIS A 21 -10.59 3.76 -16.98
C HIS A 21 -9.42 2.94 -16.41
N GLY A 22 -8.31 3.61 -16.12
CA GLY A 22 -7.18 3.01 -15.41
C GLY A 22 -7.52 2.62 -13.97
N LEU A 23 -6.56 1.98 -13.30
CA LEU A 23 -6.67 1.69 -11.87
C LEU A 23 -6.56 3.00 -11.08
N SER A 24 -7.66 3.51 -10.53
CA SER A 24 -7.67 4.76 -9.75
C SER A 24 -7.29 4.56 -8.29
N MET A 25 -7.58 3.38 -7.73
CA MET A 25 -7.33 3.07 -6.31
C MET A 25 -6.69 1.70 -6.13
N LEU A 26 -5.74 1.61 -5.21
CA LEU A 26 -5.10 0.36 -4.80
C LEU A 26 -5.20 0.18 -3.27
N LEU A 27 -5.78 -0.94 -2.83
CA LEU A 27 -5.77 -1.35 -1.42
C LEU A 27 -4.79 -2.51 -1.26
N LEU A 28 -3.87 -2.36 -0.31
CA LEU A 28 -2.84 -3.35 0.02
C LEU A 28 -2.99 -3.78 1.47
N ASP A 29 -3.26 -5.06 1.68
CA ASP A 29 -3.30 -5.66 3.01
C ASP A 29 -1.96 -6.35 3.30
N GLU A 30 -1.29 -5.91 4.35
CA GLU A 30 0.03 -6.36 4.80
C GLU A 30 1.05 -6.61 3.67
N PRO A 31 1.34 -5.60 2.81
CA PRO A 31 2.19 -5.79 1.64
C PRO A 31 3.65 -6.13 1.96
N THR A 32 4.05 -6.01 3.23
CA THR A 32 5.41 -6.28 3.74
C THR A 32 5.55 -7.63 4.43
N GLU A 33 4.48 -8.42 4.62
CA GLU A 33 4.52 -9.67 5.40
C GLU A 33 5.59 -10.66 4.89
N SER A 34 5.72 -10.78 3.57
CA SER A 34 6.70 -11.67 2.94
C SER A 34 8.07 -11.04 2.70
N LEU A 35 8.30 -9.79 3.13
CA LEU A 35 9.54 -9.07 2.90
C LEU A 35 10.43 -9.10 4.14
N GLY A 36 11.71 -9.42 3.96
CA GLY A 36 12.69 -9.37 5.03
C GLY A 36 12.90 -7.94 5.51
N ARG A 37 12.99 -7.72 6.83
CA ARG A 37 13.32 -6.40 7.40
C ARG A 37 14.77 -5.97 7.10
N GLU A 38 15.67 -6.91 6.82
CA GLU A 38 17.12 -6.69 6.77
C GLU A 38 17.69 -6.39 5.36
N ASP A 39 16.91 -6.55 4.29
CA ASP A 39 17.40 -6.45 2.90
C ASP A 39 17.03 -5.13 2.19
N GLY A 40 16.36 -4.21 2.90
CA GLY A 40 15.84 -2.95 2.37
C GLY A 40 14.68 -3.12 1.39
N SER A 41 14.07 -4.30 1.30
CA SER A 41 12.94 -4.55 0.39
C SER A 41 11.68 -3.78 0.76
N ILE A 42 11.48 -3.49 2.05
CA ILE A 42 10.36 -2.66 2.54
C ILE A 42 10.48 -1.23 1.98
N ASP A 43 11.66 -0.61 2.13
CA ASP A 43 11.93 0.73 1.59
C ASP A 43 11.77 0.77 0.06
N ARG A 44 12.32 -0.22 -0.65
CA ARG A 44 12.18 -0.30 -2.11
C ARG A 44 10.73 -0.44 -2.56
N LEU A 45 9.93 -1.21 -1.82
CA LEU A 45 8.51 -1.35 -2.11
C LEU A 45 7.78 -0.02 -1.89
N ALA A 46 8.00 0.63 -0.74
CA ALA A 46 7.39 1.92 -0.43
C ALA A 46 7.76 2.98 -1.48
N GLU A 47 9.03 3.05 -1.89
CA GLU A 47 9.50 3.96 -2.92
C GLU A 47 8.90 3.65 -4.30
N ALA A 48 8.82 2.37 -4.67
CA ALA A 48 8.22 1.95 -5.95
C ALA A 48 6.73 2.30 -6.03
N ILE A 49 6.01 2.14 -4.91
CA ILE A 49 4.60 2.49 -4.78
C ILE A 49 4.41 4.02 -4.81
N GLY A 50 5.21 4.78 -4.06
CA GLY A 50 5.13 6.24 -4.04
C GLY A 50 5.44 6.90 -5.39
N ARG A 51 6.21 6.25 -6.26
CA ARG A 51 6.48 6.74 -7.63
C ARG A 51 5.34 6.46 -8.62
N PHE A 52 4.35 5.66 -8.24
CA PHE A 52 3.33 5.15 -9.16
C PHE A 52 2.20 6.16 -9.39
N LYS A 53 2.51 7.27 -10.07
CA LYS A 53 1.59 8.39 -10.33
C LYS A 53 0.34 8.06 -11.16
N ALA A 54 0.27 6.87 -11.75
CA ALA A 54 -0.88 6.42 -12.52
C ALA A 54 -2.06 5.99 -11.64
N ILE A 55 -1.82 5.75 -10.34
CA ILE A 55 -2.86 5.40 -9.36
C ILE A 55 -3.09 6.64 -8.50
N GLU A 56 -4.33 7.09 -8.42
CA GLU A 56 -4.69 8.33 -7.71
C GLU A 56 -4.64 8.16 -6.20
N GLN A 57 -5.02 6.98 -5.69
CA GLN A 57 -5.05 6.71 -4.26
C GLN A 57 -4.52 5.32 -3.93
N ILE A 58 -3.59 5.26 -2.98
CA ILE A 58 -3.04 4.00 -2.47
C ILE A 58 -3.28 3.94 -0.97
N ILE A 59 -3.92 2.89 -0.50
CA ILE A 59 -4.18 2.63 0.91
C ILE A 59 -3.48 1.33 1.26
N ALA A 60 -2.54 1.38 2.20
CA ALA A 60 -1.84 0.22 2.70
C ALA A 60 -2.14 0.02 4.18
N VAL A 61 -2.50 -1.19 4.57
CA VAL A 61 -2.66 -1.62 5.95
C VAL A 61 -1.40 -2.40 6.32
N THR A 62 -0.68 -1.95 7.34
CA THR A 62 0.53 -2.62 7.80
C THR A 62 0.83 -2.36 9.26
N HIS A 63 1.47 -3.33 9.92
CA HIS A 63 2.13 -3.16 11.21
C HIS A 63 3.59 -2.67 11.11
N SER A 64 4.09 -2.34 9.92
CA SER A 64 5.48 -1.87 9.69
C SER A 64 5.60 -0.34 9.77
N GLU A 65 6.13 0.17 10.88
CA GLU A 65 6.41 1.61 11.07
C GLU A 65 7.28 2.20 9.94
N ALA A 66 8.37 1.51 9.57
CA ALA A 66 9.27 1.96 8.49
C ALA A 66 8.58 2.10 7.12
N PHE A 67 7.49 1.38 6.89
CA PHE A 67 6.71 1.49 5.66
C PHE A 67 5.70 2.66 5.77
N ALA A 68 5.07 2.78 6.94
CA ALA A 68 4.11 3.85 7.23
C ALA A 68 4.76 5.24 7.16
N GLU A 69 6.00 5.40 7.64
CA GLU A 69 6.76 6.67 7.59
C GLU A 69 6.97 7.22 6.16
N LYS A 70 6.82 6.39 5.13
CA LYS A 70 6.96 6.81 3.73
C LYS A 70 5.65 7.32 3.12
N ALA A 71 4.53 7.14 3.81
CA ALA A 71 3.22 7.55 3.32
C ALA A 71 3.00 9.05 3.46
N GLU A 72 2.18 9.61 2.57
CA GLU A 72 1.75 11.02 2.64
C GLU A 72 0.81 11.27 3.82
N HIS A 73 0.05 10.25 4.22
CA HIS A 73 -0.89 10.29 5.34
C HIS A 73 -0.81 8.99 6.12
N VAL A 74 -0.81 9.09 7.45
CA VAL A 74 -0.74 7.92 8.34
C VAL A 74 -1.99 7.90 9.23
N ILE A 75 -2.72 6.80 9.16
CA ILE A 75 -3.84 6.50 10.03
C ILE A 75 -3.37 5.44 11.02
N ILE A 76 -3.26 5.80 12.30
CA ILE A 76 -2.89 4.87 13.35
C ILE A 76 -4.16 4.20 13.88
N LEU A 77 -4.11 2.87 13.97
CA LEU A 77 -5.19 2.05 14.50
C LEU A 77 -4.69 1.30 15.74
N GLU A 78 -5.30 1.58 16.88
CA GLU A 78 -5.00 0.92 18.16
C GLU A 78 -6.23 0.17 18.67
N LYS A 79 -6.01 -0.87 19.48
CA LYS A 79 -7.08 -1.62 20.12
C LYS A 79 -7.00 -1.45 21.63
N GLU A 80 -7.95 -0.72 22.20
CA GLU A 80 -8.07 -0.50 23.63
C GLU A 80 -9.32 -1.17 24.18
N ALA A 81 -9.16 -2.07 25.17
CA ALA A 81 -10.27 -2.78 25.81
C ALA A 81 -11.25 -3.46 24.82
N GLY A 82 -10.74 -3.95 23.69
CA GLY A 82 -11.55 -4.58 22.64
C GLY A 82 -12.17 -3.62 21.63
N ILE A 83 -11.98 -2.31 21.79
CA ILE A 83 -12.52 -1.25 20.93
C ILE A 83 -11.38 -0.70 20.07
N SER A 84 -11.61 -0.62 18.76
CA SER A 84 -10.68 0.02 17.83
C SER A 84 -10.74 1.55 17.97
N LYS A 85 -9.59 2.18 18.14
CA LYS A 85 -9.41 3.63 18.16
C LYS A 85 -8.53 4.06 17.00
N ILE A 86 -8.85 5.20 16.42
CA ILE A 86 -8.15 5.75 15.26
C ILE A 86 -7.60 7.13 15.62
N SER A 87 -6.34 7.39 15.26
CA SER A 87 -5.72 8.71 15.28
C SER A 87 -5.10 9.02 13.92
N LEU A 88 -4.96 10.32 13.62
CA LEU A 88 -4.38 10.82 12.38
C LEU A 88 -3.03 11.44 12.71
N GLU A 89 -1.97 10.93 12.10
CA GLU A 89 -0.68 11.61 12.03
C GLU A 89 -0.54 12.30 10.67
N LYS A 90 0.09 13.47 10.70
CA LYS A 90 0.09 14.44 9.60
C LYS A 90 1.42 14.45 8.87
#